data_AF-A0A6A6SGZ4-F1
#
_entry.id   AF-A0A6A6SGZ4-F1
#
_cell.length_a   1.000
_cell.length_b   1.000
_cell.length_c   1.000
_cell.angle_alpha   90.00
_cell.angle_beta   90.00
_cell.angle_gamma   90.00
#
_symmetry.space_group_name_H-M   'P 1'
#
loop_
_entity.id
_entity.type
_entity.pdbx_description
1 polymer ?
#
loop_
_entity_poly.entity_id
_entity_poly.type
_entity_poly.pdbx_seq_one_letter_code
_entity_poly.pdbx_strand_id
1 'polypeptide(L)'
;MSQSTQSTFLSLEPSQWNPAEILNLNPKPNGLFSCSGVKRGPQTPCRWDLDEETASTIGNLLDNMSKLPPQDAIQSLHYLAAITLCKHHQLQQRAKVTEWTGTIRHILLLKTESNILELDGSSPPQRLATTPQSISSLPPYSNISFEPVCSDIRFRGSKESILAVQSSYVPLQKQIVDLQEEFRLQTERILILEATCREFTNATTSQKRFGGFWARLKACFRS
;
A
#
# COMPACT_ATOMS: atom_id res chain seq x y z
N MET A 1 11.17 14.22 -41.13
CA MET A 1 11.21 15.06 -39.92
C MET A 1 10.67 14.23 -38.76
N SER A 2 11.56 13.65 -37.96
CA SER A 2 11.20 12.73 -36.88
C SER A 2 11.43 13.43 -35.56
N GLN A 3 10.34 13.76 -34.85
CA GLN A 3 10.42 14.34 -33.51
C GLN A 3 10.71 13.22 -32.51
N SER A 4 11.90 13.30 -31.92
CA SER A 4 12.33 12.45 -30.82
C SER A 4 11.58 12.86 -29.55
N THR A 5 10.75 11.98 -29.02
CA THR A 5 10.15 12.12 -27.69
C THR A 5 11.25 11.99 -26.64
N GLN A 6 11.80 13.12 -26.21
CA GLN A 6 12.64 13.16 -25.03
C GLN A 6 11.72 13.01 -23.81
N SER A 7 11.77 11.82 -23.22
CA SER A 7 11.22 11.54 -21.90
C SER A 7 12.07 12.31 -20.90
N THR A 8 11.56 13.44 -20.43
CA THR A 8 12.15 14.22 -19.33
C THR A 8 12.03 13.40 -18.06
N PHE A 9 12.99 12.50 -17.84
CA PHE A 9 13.27 11.98 -16.51
C PHE A 9 13.92 13.13 -15.74
N LEU A 10 13.11 13.81 -14.93
CA LEU A 10 13.60 14.80 -13.99
C LEU A 10 14.63 14.12 -13.09
N SER A 11 15.83 14.68 -13.09
CA SER A 11 16.91 14.33 -12.15
C SER A 11 16.36 14.52 -10.74
N LEU A 12 15.99 13.43 -10.07
CA LEU A 12 15.62 13.44 -8.67
C LEU A 12 16.89 13.67 -7.85
N GLU A 13 17.16 14.94 -7.52
CA GLU A 13 17.67 15.26 -6.18
C GLU A 13 16.79 14.53 -5.15
N PRO A 14 17.29 14.14 -3.96
CA PRO A 14 16.51 13.42 -2.95
C PRO A 14 15.28 14.24 -2.56
N SER A 15 14.19 14.03 -3.30
CA SER A 15 13.07 14.96 -3.33
C SER A 15 12.42 14.90 -1.97
N GLN A 16 12.40 16.04 -1.29
CA GLN A 16 11.65 16.22 -0.06
C GLN A 16 10.23 15.70 -0.32
N TRP A 17 9.81 14.72 0.48
CA TRP A 17 8.52 14.05 0.34
C TRP A 17 7.38 15.08 0.29
N ASN A 18 6.77 15.23 -0.88
CA ASN A 18 5.65 16.13 -1.11
C ASN A 18 4.44 15.32 -1.64
N PRO A 19 3.48 14.95 -0.76
CA PRO A 19 2.37 14.09 -1.15
C PRO A 19 1.46 14.72 -2.21
N ALA A 20 1.30 16.04 -2.22
CA ALA A 20 0.47 16.71 -3.23
C ALA A 20 1.04 16.52 -4.64
N GLU A 21 2.34 16.73 -4.79
CA GLU A 21 3.04 16.61 -6.07
C GLU A 21 3.15 15.15 -6.51
N ILE A 22 3.56 14.26 -5.60
CA ILE A 22 3.77 12.83 -5.88
C ILE A 22 2.47 12.14 -6.26
N LEU A 23 1.36 12.49 -5.61
CA LEU A 23 0.04 11.90 -5.89
C LEU A 23 -0.73 12.63 -7.00
N ASN A 24 -0.12 13.68 -7.59
CA ASN A 24 -0.71 14.56 -8.58
C ASN A 24 -2.06 15.18 -8.12
N LEU A 25 -2.08 15.64 -6.88
CA LEU A 25 -3.18 16.33 -6.21
C LEU A 25 -2.80 17.79 -5.98
N ASN A 26 -2.68 18.55 -7.07
CA ASN A 26 -2.34 19.96 -6.98
C ASN A 26 -3.62 20.82 -6.83
N PRO A 27 -3.66 21.75 -5.87
CA PRO A 27 -4.76 22.70 -5.78
C PRO A 27 -4.76 23.63 -7.00
N LYS A 28 -5.95 24.04 -7.41
CA LYS A 28 -6.16 25.10 -8.39
C LYS A 28 -5.69 26.45 -7.83
N PRO A 29 -5.56 27.48 -8.69
CA PRO A 29 -5.20 28.83 -8.24
C PRO A 29 -6.15 29.44 -7.20
N ASN A 30 -7.39 28.95 -7.12
CA ASN A 30 -8.37 29.35 -6.11
C ASN A 30 -8.32 28.50 -4.82
N GLY A 31 -7.33 27.62 -4.67
CA GLY A 31 -7.18 26.74 -3.52
C GLY A 31 -8.06 25.48 -3.54
N LEU A 32 -8.97 25.34 -4.51
CA LEU A 32 -9.86 24.17 -4.62
C LEU A 32 -9.17 22.99 -5.31
N PHE A 33 -9.68 21.79 -5.06
CA PHE A 33 -9.23 20.58 -5.73
C PHE A 33 -10.24 20.14 -6.79
N SER A 34 -9.74 19.54 -7.87
CA SER A 34 -10.59 18.80 -8.80
C SER A 34 -10.61 17.32 -8.46
N CYS A 35 -11.70 16.66 -8.83
CA CYS A 35 -11.87 15.23 -8.72
C CYS A 35 -10.69 14.47 -9.36
N SER A 36 -10.07 13.57 -8.61
CA SER A 36 -8.92 12.76 -9.07
C SER A 36 -9.30 11.64 -10.05
N GLY A 37 -10.60 11.38 -10.22
CA GLY A 37 -11.13 10.35 -11.11
C GLY A 37 -10.95 10.65 -12.59
N VAL A 38 -11.13 9.63 -13.43
CA VAL A 38 -11.06 9.72 -14.90
C VAL A 38 -12.43 9.43 -15.52
N LYS A 39 -12.76 10.15 -16.61
CA LYS A 39 -13.99 9.87 -17.37
C LYS A 39 -13.88 8.53 -18.11
N ARG A 40 -15.02 7.88 -18.39
CA ARG A 40 -15.05 6.68 -19.25
C ARG A 40 -14.60 7.05 -20.67
N GLY A 41 -13.58 6.38 -21.20
CA GLY A 41 -13.07 6.57 -22.55
C GLY A 41 -11.59 6.98 -22.56
N PRO A 42 -11.15 7.98 -23.37
CA PRO A 42 -9.78 8.46 -23.29
C PRO A 42 -9.55 8.90 -21.84
N GLN A 43 -8.42 8.51 -21.24
CA GLN A 43 -8.03 8.74 -19.83
C GLN A 43 -7.97 10.24 -19.50
N THR A 44 -9.13 10.89 -19.55
CA THR A 44 -9.31 12.32 -19.46
C THR A 44 -9.66 12.62 -18.01
N PRO A 45 -8.92 13.53 -17.36
CA PRO A 45 -9.14 13.83 -15.96
C PRO A 45 -10.52 14.43 -15.75
N CYS A 46 -11.16 14.04 -14.65
CA CYS A 46 -12.37 14.69 -14.20
C CYS A 46 -12.02 16.13 -13.77
N ARG A 47 -12.69 17.12 -14.36
CA ARG A 47 -12.53 18.53 -13.99
C ARG A 47 -13.63 19.02 -13.05
N TRP A 48 -14.28 18.08 -12.36
CA TRP A 48 -15.31 18.42 -11.40
C TRP A 48 -14.67 19.03 -10.17
N ASP A 49 -15.14 20.19 -9.75
CA ASP A 49 -14.59 20.89 -8.60
C ASP A 49 -15.21 20.38 -7.31
N LEU A 50 -14.33 20.07 -6.36
CA LEU A 50 -14.72 19.70 -5.02
C LEU A 50 -15.05 20.99 -4.26
N ASP A 51 -16.00 20.88 -3.35
CA ASP A 51 -16.42 21.95 -2.47
C ASP A 51 -15.30 22.37 -1.51
N GLU A 52 -15.42 23.58 -0.97
CA GLU A 52 -14.39 24.22 -0.15
C GLU A 52 -14.09 23.44 1.15
N GLU A 53 -15.12 22.84 1.77
CA GLU A 53 -14.96 22.00 2.96
C GLU A 53 -14.13 20.74 2.65
N THR A 54 -14.45 20.05 1.56
CA THR A 54 -13.66 18.91 1.07
C THR A 54 -12.24 19.33 0.69
N ALA A 55 -12.07 20.47 0.01
CA ALA A 55 -10.76 20.99 -0.36
C ALA A 55 -9.87 21.28 0.86
N SER A 56 -10.42 21.90 1.90
CA SER A 56 -9.73 22.14 3.18
C SER A 56 -9.35 20.81 3.86
N THR A 57 -10.25 19.83 3.85
CA THR A 57 -9.98 18.50 4.40
C THR A 57 -8.85 17.79 3.64
N ILE A 58 -8.84 17.87 2.31
CA ILE A 58 -7.75 17.34 1.47
C ILE A 58 -6.43 18.03 1.81
N GLY A 59 -6.41 19.36 1.87
CA GLY A 59 -5.20 20.13 2.23
C GLY A 59 -4.62 19.71 3.57
N ASN A 60 -5.45 19.69 4.62
CA ASN A 60 -5.04 19.25 5.96
C ASN A 60 -4.50 17.82 5.98
N LEU A 61 -5.11 16.92 5.19
CA LEU A 61 -4.66 15.52 5.10
C LEU A 61 -3.31 15.41 4.40
N LEU A 62 -3.10 16.14 3.30
CA LEU A 62 -1.82 16.19 2.59
C LEU A 62 -0.72 16.80 3.47
N ASP A 63 -1.03 17.85 4.22
CA ASP A 63 -0.10 18.46 5.19
C ASP A 63 0.25 17.52 6.34
N ASN A 64 -0.68 16.68 6.78
CA ASN A 64 -0.39 15.66 7.78
C ASN A 64 0.44 14.51 7.20
N MET A 65 0.16 14.11 5.96
CA MET A 65 0.96 13.10 5.26
C MET A 65 2.39 13.59 5.01
N SER A 66 2.63 14.88 4.76
CA SER A 66 3.97 15.43 4.51
C SER A 66 4.88 15.39 5.76
N LYS A 67 4.27 15.36 6.95
CA LYS A 67 4.97 15.21 8.25
C LYS A 67 5.33 13.76 8.58
N LEU A 68 4.80 12.79 7.84
CA LEU A 68 5.03 11.37 8.05
C LEU A 68 6.05 10.83 7.03
N PRO A 69 6.78 9.75 7.38
CA PRO A 69 7.51 8.97 6.39
C PRO A 69 6.56 8.45 5.29
N PRO A 70 7.00 8.36 4.01
CA PRO A 70 6.12 7.96 2.91
C PRO A 70 5.45 6.59 3.12
N GLN A 71 6.15 5.65 3.78
CA GLN A 71 5.63 4.32 4.10
C GLN A 71 4.41 4.36 5.03
N ASP A 72 4.39 5.28 5.99
CA ASP A 72 3.33 5.40 6.99
C ASP A 72 2.13 6.15 6.41
N ALA A 73 2.39 7.10 5.50
CA ALA A 73 1.38 7.84 4.77
C ALA A 73 0.46 6.95 3.90
N ILE A 74 0.90 5.72 3.55
CA ILE A 74 0.09 4.75 2.79
C ILE A 74 -1.26 4.46 3.50
N GLN A 75 -1.28 4.47 4.84
CA GLN A 75 -2.50 4.19 5.61
C GLN A 75 -3.60 5.23 5.37
N SER A 76 -3.23 6.47 5.04
CA SER A 76 -4.17 7.57 4.79
C SER A 76 -4.76 7.56 3.38
N LEU A 77 -4.21 6.78 2.44
CA LEU A 77 -4.61 6.81 1.02
C LEU A 77 -6.06 6.41 0.79
N HIS A 78 -6.60 5.48 1.59
CA HIS A 78 -7.99 5.05 1.43
C HIS A 78 -8.97 6.20 1.70
N TYR A 79 -8.71 6.96 2.77
CA TYR A 79 -9.51 8.14 3.12
C TYR A 79 -9.30 9.27 2.11
N LEU A 80 -8.05 9.55 1.73
CA LEU A 80 -7.72 10.54 0.69
C LEU A 80 -8.44 10.25 -0.64
N ALA A 81 -8.46 8.98 -1.07
CA ALA A 81 -9.15 8.58 -2.30
C ALA A 81 -10.67 8.77 -2.19
N ALA A 82 -11.26 8.53 -1.01
CA ALA A 82 -12.70 8.71 -0.80
C ALA A 82 -13.13 10.17 -0.99
N ILE A 83 -12.35 11.10 -0.44
CA ILE A 83 -12.67 12.54 -0.43
C ILE A 83 -12.25 13.26 -1.71
N THR A 84 -11.26 12.74 -2.44
CA THR A 84 -10.79 13.35 -3.71
C THR A 84 -11.62 12.94 -4.92
N LEU A 85 -12.60 12.05 -4.79
CA LEU A 85 -13.45 11.58 -5.88
C LEU A 85 -14.85 12.18 -5.79
N CYS A 86 -15.35 12.72 -6.90
CA CYS A 86 -16.75 13.15 -6.95
C CYS A 86 -17.70 11.95 -6.94
N LYS A 87 -18.98 12.18 -6.62
CA LYS A 87 -20.04 11.16 -6.57
C LYS A 87 -20.12 10.23 -7.79
N HIS A 88 -19.70 10.68 -8.96
CA HIS A 88 -19.72 9.90 -10.20
C HIS A 88 -18.52 8.96 -10.37
N HIS A 89 -17.44 9.16 -9.61
CA HIS A 89 -16.20 8.40 -9.71
C HIS A 89 -15.83 7.65 -8.43
N GLN A 90 -16.72 7.59 -7.42
CA GLN A 90 -16.50 6.86 -6.17
C GLN A 90 -16.07 5.40 -6.37
N LEU A 91 -16.56 4.72 -7.40
CA LEU A 91 -16.15 3.34 -7.74
C LEU A 91 -14.67 3.21 -8.14
N GLN A 92 -13.97 4.32 -8.43
CA GLN A 92 -12.55 4.34 -8.77
C GLN A 92 -11.63 4.42 -7.55
N GLN A 93 -12.18 4.52 -6.34
CA GLN A 93 -11.41 4.69 -5.10
C GLN A 93 -10.32 3.62 -4.95
N ARG A 94 -10.67 2.33 -5.11
CA ARG A 94 -9.69 1.23 -4.99
C ARG A 94 -8.56 1.36 -6.01
N ALA A 95 -8.88 1.71 -7.25
CA ALA A 95 -7.89 1.87 -8.31
C ALA A 95 -6.92 3.02 -7.98
N LYS A 96 -7.42 4.14 -7.45
CA LYS A 96 -6.58 5.28 -7.01
C LYS A 96 -5.66 4.92 -5.86
N VAL A 97 -6.16 4.19 -4.86
CA VAL A 97 -5.32 3.69 -3.76
C VAL A 97 -4.19 2.81 -4.28
N THR A 98 -4.48 1.90 -5.22
CA THR A 98 -3.46 1.03 -5.83
C THR A 98 -2.42 1.82 -6.61
N GLU A 99 -2.84 2.77 -7.44
CA GLU A 99 -1.97 3.67 -8.22
C GLU A 99 -1.01 4.46 -7.31
N TRP A 100 -1.56 5.11 -6.28
CA TRP A 100 -0.79 5.91 -5.35
C TRP A 100 0.14 5.08 -4.47
N THR A 101 -0.31 3.91 -4.00
CA THR A 101 0.55 2.98 -3.26
C THR A 101 1.74 2.54 -4.10
N GLY A 102 1.52 2.24 -5.39
CA GLY A 102 2.59 1.90 -6.33
C GLY A 102 3.59 3.04 -6.48
N THR A 103 3.10 4.27 -6.62
CA THR A 103 3.92 5.48 -6.77
C THR A 103 4.81 5.72 -5.54
N ILE A 104 4.24 5.65 -4.33
CA ILE A 104 5.00 5.80 -3.08
C ILE A 104 6.08 4.72 -2.96
N ARG A 105 5.73 3.46 -3.23
CA ARG A 105 6.71 2.35 -3.18
C ARG A 105 7.85 2.53 -4.17
N HIS A 106 7.55 3.01 -5.36
CA HIS A 106 8.57 3.29 -6.37
C HIS A 106 9.59 4.34 -5.88
N ILE A 107 9.12 5.42 -5.25
CA ILE A 107 10.01 6.45 -4.67
C ILE A 107 10.87 5.87 -3.53
N LEU A 108 10.29 5.03 -2.68
CA LEU A 108 11.04 4.37 -1.60
C LEU A 108 12.17 3.47 -2.14
N LEU A 109 11.93 2.77 -3.26
CA LEU A 109 12.96 1.96 -3.93
C LEU A 109 14.08 2.82 -4.50
N LEU A 110 13.74 3.87 -5.26
CA LEU A 110 14.73 4.79 -5.82
C LEU A 110 15.62 5.42 -4.75
N LYS A 111 15.04 5.83 -3.62
CA LYS A 111 15.82 6.40 -2.50
C LYS A 111 16.81 5.39 -1.91
N THR A 112 16.45 4.10 -1.89
CA THR A 112 17.33 3.05 -1.37
C THR A 112 18.50 2.80 -2.30
N GLU A 113 18.26 2.78 -3.61
CA GLU A 113 19.31 2.60 -4.63
C GLU A 113 20.33 3.75 -4.63
N SER A 114 19.85 5.00 -4.52
CA SER A 114 20.73 6.18 -4.45
C SER A 114 21.66 6.15 -3.22
N ASN A 115 21.17 5.67 -2.08
CA ASN A 115 22.00 5.58 -0.86
C ASN A 115 23.10 4.52 -0.97
N ILE A 116 22.94 3.48 -1.81
CA ILE A 116 23.93 2.41 -1.98
C ILE A 116 25.08 2.89 -2.89
N LEU A 117 24.78 3.71 -3.90
CA LEU A 117 25.77 4.22 -4.84
C LEU A 117 26.71 5.27 -4.23
N GLU A 118 26.29 6.02 -3.20
CA GLU A 118 27.17 6.98 -2.52
C GLU A 118 28.19 6.32 -1.58
N LEU A 119 27.98 5.07 -1.17
CA LEU A 119 28.90 4.34 -0.27
C LEU A 119 30.14 3.77 -0.97
N ASP A 120 30.11 3.61 -2.30
CA ASP A 120 31.24 3.11 -3.10
C ASP A 120 32.18 4.23 -3.58
N GLY A 121 31.88 5.49 -3.24
CA GLY A 121 32.77 6.65 -3.43
C GLY A 121 33.90 6.74 -2.39
N SER A 122 34.20 5.66 -1.68
CA SER A 122 35.36 5.58 -0.79
C SER A 122 36.64 5.82 -1.60
N SER A 123 37.35 6.87 -1.22
CA SER A 123 38.65 7.25 -1.77
C SER A 123 39.58 6.02 -1.92
N PRO A 124 40.43 6.00 -2.97
CA PRO A 124 41.33 4.87 -3.21
C PRO A 124 42.18 4.63 -1.96
N PRO A 125 42.34 3.37 -1.53
CA PRO A 125 43.14 3.07 -0.35
C PRO A 125 44.56 3.58 -0.60
N GLN A 126 45.00 4.56 0.19
CA GLN A 126 46.40 4.94 0.22
C GLN A 126 47.20 3.72 0.64
N ARG A 127 47.89 3.17 -0.35
CA ARG A 127 48.77 2.01 -0.26
C ARG A 127 49.98 2.39 0.60
N LEU A 128 49.86 2.22 1.91
CA LEU A 128 51.04 2.17 2.77
C LEU A 128 51.77 0.85 2.46
N ALA A 129 52.96 0.99 1.91
CA ALA A 129 53.88 -0.10 1.64
C ALA A 129 54.37 -0.69 2.97
N THR A 130 53.81 -1.83 3.36
CA THR A 130 54.31 -2.60 4.50
C THR A 130 54.93 -3.91 4.01
N THR A 131 56.20 -4.04 4.36
CA THR A 131 57.16 -5.11 4.14
C THR A 131 56.62 -6.52 4.44
N PRO A 132 57.00 -7.56 3.68
CA PRO A 132 56.57 -8.93 3.98
C PRO A 132 57.42 -9.52 5.12
N GLN A 133 56.77 -10.01 6.17
CA GLN A 133 57.37 -11.00 7.07
C GLN A 133 56.50 -12.25 7.12
N SER A 134 57.09 -13.33 6.63
CA SER A 134 56.64 -14.72 6.76
C SER A 134 56.77 -15.21 8.19
N ILE A 135 55.69 -15.77 8.75
CA ILE A 135 55.68 -16.92 9.69
C ILE A 135 54.21 -17.27 9.93
N SER A 136 53.71 -18.36 9.35
CA SER A 136 53.75 -19.73 9.87
C SER A 136 52.90 -19.95 11.13
N SER A 137 52.02 -20.95 11.01
CA SER A 137 51.44 -21.80 12.07
C SER A 137 49.99 -21.50 12.49
N LEU A 138 49.10 -22.38 12.01
CA LEU A 138 47.79 -22.70 12.59
C LEU A 138 47.90 -23.13 14.06
N PRO A 139 46.82 -22.95 14.84
CA PRO A 139 46.26 -24.10 15.57
C PRO A 139 44.73 -24.26 15.40
N PRO A 140 44.18 -25.40 15.85
CA PRO A 140 42.86 -25.90 15.46
C PRO A 140 41.72 -25.48 16.39
N TYR A 141 40.50 -25.52 15.82
CA TYR A 141 39.18 -25.72 16.45
C TYR A 141 39.00 -25.32 17.92
N SER A 142 38.10 -24.35 18.15
CA SER A 142 37.36 -24.23 19.39
C SER A 142 35.89 -23.95 19.08
N ASN A 143 35.05 -24.94 19.40
CA ASN A 143 33.60 -24.82 19.45
C ASN A 143 33.23 -23.81 20.54
N ILE A 144 32.68 -22.66 20.15
CA ILE A 144 32.11 -21.69 21.08
C ILE A 144 30.60 -21.95 21.13
N SER A 145 30.18 -22.65 22.18
CA SER A 145 28.78 -22.76 22.57
C SER A 145 28.33 -21.42 23.14
N PHE A 146 27.38 -20.76 22.47
CA PHE A 146 26.72 -19.56 22.99
C PHE A 146 25.65 -19.99 24.00
N GLU A 147 26.02 -19.98 25.28
CA GLU A 147 25.05 -19.91 26.38
C GLU A 147 24.49 -18.48 26.46
N PRO A 148 23.17 -18.30 26.59
CA PRO A 148 22.58 -16.99 26.76
C PRO A 148 22.84 -16.48 28.18
N VAL A 149 23.66 -15.44 28.29
CA VAL A 149 23.87 -14.68 29.53
C VAL A 149 22.56 -13.98 29.91
N CYS A 150 21.80 -14.62 30.79
CA CYS A 150 20.64 -14.02 31.44
C CYS A 150 21.15 -12.99 32.46
N SER A 151 21.04 -11.71 32.11
CA SER A 151 21.39 -10.61 33.00
C SER A 151 20.34 -10.49 34.09
N ASP A 152 20.73 -10.88 35.29
CA ASP A 152 19.94 -10.92 36.51
C ASP A 152 19.74 -9.48 37.06
N ILE A 153 18.78 -8.75 36.46
CA ILE A 153 18.35 -7.44 36.98
C ILE A 153 17.42 -7.70 38.17
N ARG A 154 17.97 -7.61 39.38
CA ARG A 154 17.18 -7.59 40.62
C ARG A 154 16.36 -6.30 40.70
N PHE A 155 15.17 -6.32 40.09
CA PHE A 155 14.17 -5.30 40.29
C PHE A 155 13.49 -5.52 41.66
N ARG A 156 13.94 -4.76 42.67
CA ARG A 156 13.25 -4.65 43.96
C ARG A 156 12.05 -3.71 43.79
N GLY A 157 11.04 -4.19 43.08
CA GLY A 157 9.74 -3.53 42.90
C GLY A 157 8.65 -4.30 43.64
N SER A 158 7.75 -3.55 44.29
CA SER A 158 6.62 -4.01 45.10
C SER A 158 5.87 -5.24 44.52
N LYS A 159 5.52 -6.19 45.41
CA LYS A 159 4.78 -7.43 45.11
C LYS A 159 3.30 -7.22 44.75
N GLU A 160 2.81 -5.99 44.66
CA GLU A 160 1.37 -5.72 44.51
C GLU A 160 0.94 -5.32 43.08
N SER A 161 1.86 -5.23 42.10
CA SER A 161 1.52 -4.72 40.76
C SER A 161 1.59 -5.74 39.61
N ILE A 162 1.94 -7.01 39.84
CA ILE A 162 2.16 -7.98 38.75
C ILE A 162 0.91 -8.82 38.40
N LEU A 163 -0.13 -8.84 39.25
CA LEU A 163 -1.37 -9.59 38.94
C LEU A 163 -2.39 -8.81 38.10
N ALA A 164 -2.16 -7.54 37.79
CA ALA A 164 -3.11 -6.73 37.00
C ALA A 164 -2.81 -6.69 35.49
N VAL A 165 -1.65 -7.17 35.04
CA VAL A 165 -1.23 -7.04 33.62
C VAL A 165 -1.49 -8.30 32.79
N GLN A 166 -1.79 -9.45 33.41
CA GLN A 166 -2.10 -10.68 32.67
C GLN A 166 -3.59 -10.86 32.31
N SER A 167 -4.47 -9.94 32.71
CA SER A 167 -5.93 -10.09 32.50
C SER A 167 -6.48 -9.42 31.23
N SER A 168 -5.66 -8.66 30.47
CA SER A 168 -6.14 -7.93 29.29
C SER A 168 -5.86 -8.61 27.94
N TYR A 169 -5.17 -9.76 27.92
CA TYR A 169 -4.71 -10.39 26.66
C TYR A 169 -5.65 -11.49 26.11
N VAL A 170 -6.62 -11.96 26.90
CA VAL A 170 -7.57 -13.01 26.50
C VAL A 170 -8.65 -12.52 25.50
N PRO A 171 -9.15 -11.27 25.53
CA PRO A 171 -10.16 -10.82 24.56
C PRO A 171 -9.68 -10.80 23.11
N LEU A 172 -8.38 -10.59 22.87
CA LEU A 172 -7.83 -10.39 21.52
C LEU A 172 -7.76 -11.70 20.71
N GLN A 173 -7.45 -12.83 21.35
CA GLN A 173 -7.38 -14.13 20.67
C GLN A 173 -8.75 -14.60 20.18
N LYS A 174 -9.80 -14.38 20.97
CA LYS A 174 -11.17 -14.71 20.55
C LYS A 174 -11.58 -13.90 19.32
N GLN A 175 -11.26 -12.60 19.30
CA GLN A 175 -11.56 -11.73 18.18
C GLN A 175 -10.83 -12.16 16.89
N ILE A 176 -9.61 -12.68 16.99
CA ILE A 176 -8.86 -13.21 15.85
C ILE A 176 -9.54 -14.48 15.30
N VAL A 177 -9.95 -15.41 16.17
CA VAL A 177 -10.64 -16.64 15.76
C VAL A 177 -11.98 -16.32 15.11
N ASP A 178 -12.76 -15.40 15.69
CA ASP A 178 -14.05 -14.98 15.14
C ASP A 178 -13.88 -14.32 13.75
N LEU A 179 -12.85 -13.50 13.57
CA LEU A 179 -12.53 -12.88 12.26
C LEU A 179 -12.06 -13.91 11.22
N GLN A 180 -11.28 -14.91 11.62
CA GLN A 180 -10.84 -15.99 10.74
C GLN A 180 -12.03 -16.82 10.24
N GLU A 181 -13.00 -17.11 11.11
CA GLU A 181 -14.19 -17.86 10.75
C GLU A 181 -15.11 -17.05 9.81
N GLU A 182 -15.30 -15.76 10.06
CA GLU A 182 -16.05 -14.89 9.13
C GLU A 182 -15.36 -14.82 7.76
N PHE A 183 -14.04 -14.71 7.71
CA PHE A 183 -13.29 -14.72 6.44
C PHE A 183 -13.46 -16.05 5.69
N ARG A 184 -13.47 -17.18 6.39
CA ARG A 184 -13.74 -18.51 5.83
C ARG A 184 -15.14 -18.58 5.22
N LEU A 185 -16.15 -18.11 5.94
CA LEU A 185 -17.55 -18.07 5.47
C LEU A 185 -17.73 -17.17 4.24
N GLN A 186 -17.09 -16.00 4.21
CA GLN A 186 -17.14 -15.10 3.06
C GLN A 186 -16.47 -15.71 1.83
N THR A 187 -15.37 -16.44 2.01
CA THR A 187 -14.68 -17.16 0.93
C THR A 187 -15.58 -18.25 0.33
N GLU A 188 -16.26 -19.04 1.16
CA GLU A 188 -17.20 -20.06 0.68
C GLU A 188 -18.37 -19.45 -0.10
N ARG A 189 -18.91 -18.31 0.36
CA ARG A 189 -19.99 -17.59 -0.35
C ARG A 189 -19.54 -17.10 -1.73
N ILE A 190 -18.31 -16.57 -1.84
CA ILE A 190 -17.75 -16.14 -3.12
C ILE A 190 -17.63 -17.33 -4.08
N LEU A 191 -17.11 -18.46 -3.62
CA LEU A 191 -16.98 -19.67 -4.45
C LEU A 191 -18.34 -20.19 -4.96
N ILE A 192 -19.38 -20.16 -4.11
CA ILE A 192 -20.75 -20.53 -4.53
C ILE A 192 -21.29 -19.55 -5.58
N LEU A 193 -21.08 -18.25 -5.39
CA LEU A 193 -21.51 -17.22 -6.35
C LEU A 193 -20.79 -17.39 -7.70
N GLU A 194 -19.48 -17.63 -7.67
CA GLU A 194 -18.69 -17.87 -8.89
C GLU A 194 -19.16 -19.14 -9.64
N ALA A 195 -19.44 -20.23 -8.92
CA ALA A 195 -19.98 -21.44 -9.50
C ALA A 195 -21.35 -21.19 -10.15
N THR A 196 -22.25 -20.49 -9.44
CA THR A 196 -23.58 -20.14 -9.94
C THR A 196 -23.52 -19.23 -11.18
N CYS A 197 -22.64 -18.22 -11.17
CA CYS A 197 -22.42 -17.37 -12.33
C CYS A 197 -21.90 -18.18 -13.53
N ARG A 198 -20.98 -19.13 -13.31
CA ARG A 198 -20.46 -20.00 -14.36
C ARG A 198 -21.55 -20.87 -14.97
N GLU A 199 -22.41 -21.48 -14.16
CA GLU A 199 -23.55 -22.26 -14.64
C GLU A 199 -24.51 -21.40 -15.49
N PHE A 200 -24.80 -20.18 -15.05
CA PHE A 200 -25.63 -19.25 -15.80
C PHE A 200 -25.03 -18.87 -17.16
N THR A 201 -23.71 -18.63 -17.22
CA THR A 201 -23.01 -18.34 -18.48
C THR A 201 -22.98 -19.54 -19.43
N ASN A 202 -22.86 -20.76 -18.90
CA ASN A 202 -22.90 -21.98 -19.72
C ASN A 202 -24.31 -22.26 -20.25
N ALA A 203 -25.35 -22.00 -19.45
CA ALA A 203 -26.75 -22.15 -19.88
C ALA A 203 -27.13 -21.15 -20.99
N THR A 204 -26.61 -19.92 -20.93
CA THR A 204 -26.90 -18.87 -21.93
C THR A 204 -26.09 -19.02 -23.22
N THR A 205 -24.88 -19.57 -23.17
CA THR A 205 -24.09 -19.87 -24.38
C THR A 205 -24.59 -21.12 -25.13
N SER A 206 -25.34 -22.00 -24.46
CA SER A 206 -26.08 -23.11 -25.08
C SER A 206 -27.43 -22.71 -25.70
N GLN A 207 -27.66 -21.40 -25.90
CA GLN A 207 -28.92 -20.88 -26.46
C GLN A 207 -28.94 -20.84 -28.00
N LYS A 208 -28.50 -21.93 -28.65
CA LYS A 208 -28.84 -22.22 -30.07
C LYS A 208 -30.11 -23.07 -30.24
N ARG A 209 -30.84 -23.40 -29.18
CA ARG A 209 -32.08 -24.22 -29.27
C ARG A 209 -33.33 -23.78 -28.51
N PHE A 210 -33.33 -22.68 -27.73
CA PHE A 210 -34.51 -22.30 -26.94
C PHE A 210 -34.92 -20.84 -27.11
N GLY A 211 -35.60 -20.56 -28.22
CA GLY A 211 -36.36 -19.31 -28.42
C GLY A 211 -37.69 -19.23 -27.66
N GLY A 212 -38.02 -20.22 -26.80
CA GLY A 212 -39.35 -20.33 -26.17
C GLY A 212 -39.42 -20.03 -24.66
N PHE A 213 -38.31 -20.07 -23.91
CA PHE A 213 -38.39 -20.09 -22.44
C PHE A 213 -38.58 -18.71 -21.79
N TRP A 214 -38.14 -17.63 -22.47
CA TRP A 214 -38.26 -16.26 -21.96
C TRP A 214 -39.69 -15.70 -21.97
N ALA A 215 -40.62 -16.29 -22.73
CA ALA A 215 -42.02 -15.87 -22.75
C ALA A 215 -42.79 -16.28 -21.48
N ARG A 216 -42.35 -17.32 -20.76
CA ARG A 216 -43.05 -17.82 -19.55
C ARG A 216 -42.66 -17.10 -18.25
N LEU A 217 -41.43 -16.57 -18.14
CA LEU A 217 -40.98 -15.91 -16.90
C LEU A 217 -41.50 -14.47 -16.74
N LYS A 218 -41.92 -13.80 -17.83
CA LYS A 218 -42.57 -12.47 -17.75
C LYS A 218 -43.99 -12.49 -17.19
N ALA A 219 -44.63 -13.68 -17.08
CA ALA A 219 -45.99 -13.81 -16.57
C ALA A 219 -46.08 -13.87 -15.04
N CYS A 220 -44.99 -14.17 -14.32
CA CYS A 220 -45.02 -14.33 -12.86
C CYS A 220 -44.68 -13.07 -12.05
N PHE A 221 -44.29 -11.97 -12.70
CA PHE A 221 -43.89 -10.71 -12.03
C PHE A 221 -44.86 -9.55 -12.29
N ARG A 222 -46.12 -9.85 -12.63
CA ARG A 222 -47.17 -8.84 -12.84
C ARG A 222 -48.40 -9.01 -11.94
N SER A 223 -48.24 -9.71 -10.82
CA SER A 223 -49.25 -9.81 -9.76
C SER A 223 -48.74 -9.17 -8.49
#